data_AF-A0A2P6SQY2-F1
#
_entry.id   AF-A0A2P6SQY2-F1
#
_cell.length_a   1.000
_cell.length_b   1.000
_cell.length_c   1.000
_cell.angle_alpha   90.00
_cell.angle_beta   90.00
_cell.angle_gamma   90.00
#
_symmetry.space_group_name_H-M   'P 1'
#
loop_
_entity.id
_entity.type
_entity.pdbx_description
1 polymer ?
#
loop_
_entity_poly.entity_id
_entity_poly.type
_entity_poly.pdbx_seq_one_letter_code
_entity_poly.pdbx_strand_id
1 'polypeptide(L)'
;MFYSHSLLARKEPLGQIWMAATMHAKMNRRNLNQIDLIRICEEILNPRAPMALRLSSILMGGVVIVYERKVKLLFGTLPLLLLLLFLLLKFLQNQPCVPTISDVYFQFPHR
;
A
#
# COMPACT_ATOMS: atom_id res chain seq x y z
N MET A 1 3.78 24.11 27.21
CA MET A 1 4.16 23.43 25.95
C MET A 1 3.44 24.11 24.79
N PHE A 2 4.17 24.62 23.81
CA PHE A 2 3.66 25.52 22.76
C PHE A 2 3.09 24.73 21.57
N TYR A 3 1.89 24.16 21.70
CA TYR A 3 1.24 23.44 20.60
C TYR A 3 -0.18 23.95 20.42
N SER A 4 -0.53 24.41 19.22
CA SER A 4 -1.92 24.69 18.87
C SER A 4 -2.70 23.38 18.79
N HIS A 5 -3.75 23.27 19.59
CA HIS A 5 -4.61 22.06 19.70
C HIS A 5 -5.25 21.65 18.36
N SER A 6 -5.29 22.57 17.38
CA SER A 6 -5.74 22.35 16.00
C SER A 6 -4.73 21.58 15.14
N LEU A 7 -3.41 21.84 15.25
CA LEU A 7 -2.38 21.20 14.41
C LEU A 7 -2.19 19.70 14.72
N LEU A 8 -2.39 19.32 15.97
CA LEU A 8 -2.29 17.91 16.42
C LEU A 8 -3.66 17.26 16.63
N ALA A 9 -4.73 17.87 16.11
CA ALA A 9 -6.05 17.26 16.18
C ALA A 9 -6.01 15.88 15.47
N ARG A 10 -6.73 14.90 16.03
CA ARG A 10 -6.73 13.51 15.55
C ARG A 10 -7.13 13.34 14.07
N LYS A 11 -7.84 14.33 13.51
CA LYS A 11 -8.24 14.39 12.11
C LYS A 11 -7.13 14.91 11.19
N GLU A 12 -6.22 15.73 11.70
CA GLU A 12 -5.14 16.31 10.91
C GLU A 12 -4.06 15.26 10.59
N PRO A 13 -3.42 15.34 9.41
CA PRO A 13 -2.38 14.41 8.99
C PRO A 13 -1.19 14.39 9.97
N LEU A 14 -0.84 15.55 10.52
CA LEU A 14 0.17 15.72 11.57
C LEU A 14 -0.22 15.00 12.87
N GLY A 15 -1.48 15.08 13.29
CA GLY A 15 -1.99 14.38 14.47
C GLY A 15 -1.96 12.86 14.31
N GLN A 16 -2.26 12.36 13.10
CA GLN A 16 -2.17 10.92 12.79
C GLN A 16 -0.72 10.41 12.85
N ILE A 17 0.22 11.17 12.32
CA ILE A 17 1.65 10.84 12.39
C ILE A 17 2.16 10.89 13.82
N TRP A 18 1.74 11.89 14.60
CA TRP A 18 2.11 12.00 16.00
C TRP A 18 1.58 10.81 16.83
N MET A 19 0.34 10.37 16.58
CA MET A 19 -0.19 9.13 17.18
C MET A 19 0.57 7.89 16.74
N ALA A 20 0.99 7.83 15.47
CA ALA A 20 1.80 6.73 14.96
C ALA A 20 3.19 6.68 15.63
N ALA A 21 3.79 7.84 15.88
CA ALA A 21 5.07 7.98 16.53
C ALA A 21 5.03 7.63 18.03
N THR A 22 4.02 8.14 18.74
CA THR A 22 4.01 8.14 20.21
C THR A 22 3.19 7.00 20.80
N MET A 23 2.06 6.66 20.17
CA MET A 23 1.12 5.65 20.67
C MET A 23 1.22 4.33 19.93
N HIS A 24 2.16 4.21 18.97
CA HIS A 24 2.27 3.08 18.03
C HIS A 24 0.93 2.67 17.40
N ALA A 25 -0.01 3.61 17.30
CA ALA A 25 -1.41 3.29 17.02
C ALA A 25 -1.54 2.53 15.68
N LYS A 26 -2.39 1.51 15.69
CA LYS A 26 -2.67 0.70 14.50
C LYS A 26 -3.51 1.56 13.54
N MET A 27 -2.84 2.20 12.58
CA MET A 27 -3.51 3.02 11.58
C MET A 27 -4.18 2.13 10.53
N ASN A 28 -5.40 2.50 10.15
CA ASN A 28 -6.12 1.78 9.10
C ASN A 28 -5.39 1.92 7.75
N ARG A 29 -5.43 0.88 6.91
CA ARG A 29 -4.77 0.87 5.58
C ARG A 29 -5.23 2.02 4.69
N ARG A 30 -6.51 2.41 4.79
CA ARG A 30 -7.08 3.56 4.05
C ARG A 30 -6.39 4.87 4.43
N ASN A 31 -6.21 5.11 5.73
CA ASN A 31 -5.57 6.32 6.23
C ASN A 31 -4.09 6.35 5.86
N LEU A 32 -3.40 5.21 5.93
CA LEU A 32 -2.00 5.09 5.48
C LEU A 32 -1.83 5.54 4.02
N ASN A 33 -2.74 5.15 3.13
CA ASN A 33 -2.67 5.51 1.71
C ASN A 33 -3.04 6.98 1.45
N GLN A 34 -3.93 7.56 2.25
CA GLN A 34 -4.33 8.98 2.13
C GLN A 34 -3.27 9.96 2.62
N ILE A 35 -2.33 9.53 3.46
CA ILE A 35 -1.27 10.38 4.01
C ILE A 35 -0.17 10.61 2.97
N ASP A 36 -0.04 11.85 2.52
CA ASP A 36 1.05 12.36 1.68
C ASP A 36 2.28 12.69 2.51
N LEU A 37 3.28 11.80 2.52
CA LEU A 37 4.48 11.97 3.34
C LEU A 37 5.31 13.19 2.92
N ILE A 38 5.39 13.49 1.63
CA ILE A 38 6.18 14.62 1.09
C ILE A 38 5.64 15.94 1.62
N ARG A 39 4.32 16.15 1.52
CA ARG A 39 3.64 17.36 2.01
C ARG A 39 3.84 17.57 3.50
N ILE A 40 3.83 16.48 4.27
CA ILE A 40 4.03 16.56 5.73
C ILE A 40 5.48 16.88 6.05
N CYS A 41 6.45 16.30 5.34
CA CYS A 41 7.85 16.70 5.48
C CYS A 41 8.04 18.20 5.20
N GLU A 42 7.43 18.72 4.13
CA GLU A 42 7.47 20.16 3.82
C GLU A 42 6.82 21.00 4.92
N GLU A 43 5.69 20.55 5.47
CA GLU A 43 4.99 21.25 6.55
C GLU A 43 5.76 21.22 7.89
N ILE A 44 6.53 20.16 8.15
CA ILE A 44 7.44 20.07 9.29
C ILE A 44 8.65 21.00 9.11
N LEU A 45 9.18 21.11 7.89
CA LEU A 45 10.33 21.95 7.56
C LEU A 45 9.95 23.44 7.52
N ASN A 46 8.77 23.77 7.01
CA ASN A 46 8.25 25.14 6.88
C ASN A 46 6.91 25.28 7.63
N PRO A 47 6.94 25.26 8.97
CA PRO A 47 5.71 25.28 9.74
C PRO A 47 5.06 26.66 9.70
N ARG A 48 3.74 26.72 9.45
CA ARG A 48 2.95 27.97 9.45
C ARG A 48 2.84 28.61 10.84
N ALA A 49 3.11 27.85 11.90
CA ALA A 49 3.12 28.29 13.28
C ALA A 49 4.40 27.80 13.96
N PRO A 50 4.94 28.52 14.97
CA PRO A 50 6.16 28.09 15.64
C PRO A 50 5.97 26.71 16.30
N MET A 51 6.69 25.70 15.79
CA MET A 51 6.72 24.35 16.36
C MET A 51 7.96 24.19 17.23
N ALA A 52 7.82 23.49 18.36
CA ALA A 52 8.97 23.12 19.17
C ALA A 52 9.85 22.09 18.45
N LEU A 53 11.17 22.23 18.56
CA LEU A 53 12.15 21.28 18.02
C LEU A 53 11.89 19.83 18.50
N ARG A 54 11.44 19.69 19.75
CA ARG A 54 11.10 18.37 20.29
C ARG A 54 9.94 17.74 19.52
N LEU A 55 8.93 18.50 19.12
CA LEU A 55 7.84 17.96 18.31
C LEU A 55 8.27 17.61 16.89
N SER A 56 9.07 18.45 16.24
CA SER A 56 9.53 18.13 14.88
C SER A 56 10.34 16.83 14.86
N SER A 57 11.18 16.59 15.88
CA SER A 57 11.90 15.31 16.03
C SER A 57 10.97 14.09 16.15
N ILE A 58 9.90 14.20 16.96
CA ILE A 58 8.92 13.12 17.17
C ILE A 58 8.10 12.88 15.89
N LEU A 59 7.65 13.95 15.24
CA LEU A 59 6.90 13.88 13.98
C LEU A 59 7.72 13.24 12.87
N MET A 60 9.01 13.60 12.75
CA MET A 60 9.90 13.03 11.75
C MET A 60 10.16 11.53 12.00
N GLY A 61 10.29 11.12 13.27
CA GLY A 61 10.29 9.70 13.65
C GLY A 61 8.99 8.98 13.26
N GLY A 62 7.84 9.64 13.45
CA GLY A 62 6.54 9.15 12.98
C GLY A 62 6.49 8.92 11.47
N VAL A 63 7.01 9.85 10.67
CA VAL A 63 7.07 9.73 9.21
C VAL A 63 7.84 8.46 8.79
N VAL A 64 8.98 8.19 9.42
CA VAL A 64 9.79 6.99 9.15
C VAL A 64 9.01 5.71 9.46
N ILE A 65 8.30 5.66 10.60
CA ILE A 65 7.46 4.50 10.98
C ILE A 65 6.33 4.29 9.97
N VAL A 66 5.71 5.36 9.48
CA VAL A 66 4.66 5.28 8.45
C VAL A 66 5.22 4.77 7.12
N TYR A 67 6.40 5.24 6.74
CA TYR A 67 7.08 4.78 5.53
C TYR A 67 7.41 3.29 5.61
N GLU A 68 7.98 2.84 6.73
CA GLU A 68 8.27 1.42 6.97
C GLU A 68 7.01 0.55 6.85
N ARG A 69 5.88 1.01 7.41
CA ARG A 69 4.58 0.31 7.29
C ARG A 69 4.09 0.25 5.85
N LYS A 70 4.23 1.32 5.05
CA LYS A 70 3.88 1.32 3.62
C LYS A 70 4.73 0.29 2.86
N VAL A 71 6.03 0.26 3.11
CA VAL A 71 6.97 -0.68 2.49
C VAL A 71 6.62 -2.12 2.87
N LYS A 72 6.37 -2.41 4.15
CA LYS A 72 5.94 -3.75 4.60
C LYS A 72 4.62 -4.19 3.97
N LEU A 73 3.68 -3.28 3.79
CA LEU A 73 2.41 -3.58 3.10
C LEU A 73 2.65 -3.96 1.63
N LEU A 74 3.55 -3.26 0.94
CA LEU A 74 3.93 -3.57 -0.45
C LEU A 74 4.66 -4.93 -0.54
N PHE A 75 5.64 -5.18 0.32
CA PHE A 75 6.36 -6.46 0.36
C PHE A 75 5.47 -7.64 0.74
N GLY A 76 4.44 -7.43 1.55
CA GLY A 76 3.48 -8.49 1.88
C GLY A 76 2.62 -8.94 0.70
N THR A 77 2.35 -8.06 -0.28
CA THR A 77 1.53 -8.39 -1.46
C THR A 77 2.34 -9.02 -2.59
N LEU A 78 3.61 -8.66 -2.74
CA LEU A 78 4.55 -9.18 -3.74
C LEU A 78 4.60 -10.73 -3.84
N PRO A 79 4.83 -11.50 -2.76
CA PRO A 79 4.97 -12.96 -2.86
C PRO A 79 3.65 -13.66 -3.20
N LEU A 80 2.51 -13.11 -2.75
CA LEU A 80 1.19 -13.63 -3.11
C LEU A 80 0.88 -13.41 -4.59
N LEU A 81 1.22 -12.24 -5.12
CA LEU A 81 1.10 -11.94 -6.54
C LEU A 81 2.00 -12.86 -7.38
N LEU A 82 3.24 -13.07 -6.94
CA LEU A 82 4.19 -13.96 -7.61
C LEU A 82 3.68 -15.40 -7.62
N LEU A 83 3.15 -15.91 -6.50
CA LEU A 83 2.54 -17.24 -6.42
C LEU A 83 1.33 -17.36 -7.35
N LEU A 84 0.48 -16.34 -7.40
CA LEU A 84 -0.69 -16.31 -8.27
C LEU A 84 -0.30 -16.25 -9.75
N LEU A 85 0.74 -15.49 -10.10
CA LEU A 85 1.33 -15.48 -11.43
C LEU A 85 1.93 -16.85 -11.79
N PHE A 86 2.66 -17.49 -10.87
CA PHE A 86 3.18 -18.84 -11.09
C PHE A 86 2.05 -19.87 -11.26
N LEU A 87 0.97 -19.79 -10.48
CA LEU A 87 -0.22 -20.63 -10.64
C LEU A 87 -0.91 -20.37 -11.97
N LEU A 88 -1.07 -19.11 -12.39
CA LEU A 88 -1.63 -18.75 -13.69
C LEU A 88 -0.75 -19.23 -14.85
N LEU A 89 0.58 -19.09 -14.75
CA LEU A 89 1.51 -19.62 -15.74
C LEU A 89 1.43 -21.15 -15.80
N LYS A 90 1.33 -21.82 -14.65
CA LYS A 90 1.17 -23.28 -14.58
C LYS A 90 -0.19 -23.72 -15.12
N PHE A 91 -1.24 -22.93 -14.92
CA PHE A 91 -2.58 -23.16 -15.46
C PHE A 91 -2.64 -22.91 -16.97
N LEU A 92 -1.93 -21.91 -17.48
CA LEU A 92 -1.80 -21.63 -18.92
C LEU A 92 -0.99 -22.70 -19.63
N GLN A 93 0.03 -23.28 -18.97
CA GLN A 93 0.74 -24.46 -19.46
C GLN A 93 -0.05 -25.76 -19.33
N ASN A 94 -1.15 -25.78 -18.56
CA ASN A 94 -1.96 -26.98 -18.32
C ASN A 94 -3.35 -26.91 -18.96
N GLN A 95 -3.55 -26.05 -19.97
CA GLN A 95 -4.70 -26.17 -20.85
C GLN A 95 -4.53 -27.45 -21.69
N PRO A 96 -5.40 -28.47 -21.53
CA PRO A 96 -5.38 -29.62 -22.40
C PRO A 96 -5.66 -29.17 -23.83
N CYS A 97 -4.97 -29.82 -24.76
CA CYS A 97 -5.08 -29.67 -26.19
C CYS A 97 -6.52 -29.39 -26.66
N VAL A 98 -6.62 -28.43 -27.56
CA VAL A 98 -7.77 -28.14 -28.43
C VAL A 98 -8.50 -29.44 -28.83
N PRO A 99 -9.81 -29.59 -28.54
CA PRO A 99 -10.64 -30.53 -29.27
C PRO A 99 -11.32 -29.77 -30.41
N THR A 100 -10.74 -29.82 -31.60
CA THR A 100 -11.45 -29.46 -32.84
C THR A 100 -11.51 -30.69 -33.75
N ILE A 101 -12.50 -31.53 -33.42
CA ILE A 101 -13.43 -32.21 -34.34
C ILE A 101 -12.96 -32.18 -35.79
N SER A 102 -12.27 -33.23 -36.24
CA SER A 102 -12.00 -33.52 -37.65
C SER A 102 -12.37 -34.97 -38.02
N ASP A 103 -13.27 -35.60 -37.27
CA ASP A 103 -13.77 -36.97 -37.50
C ASP A 103 -15.19 -37.03 -38.12
N VAL A 104 -15.70 -35.92 -38.64
CA VAL A 104 -17.00 -35.89 -39.32
C VAL A 104 -16.82 -35.15 -40.64
N TYR A 105 -17.22 -35.78 -41.75
CA TYR A 105 -17.06 -35.38 -43.16
C TYR A 105 -15.85 -35.97 -43.92
N PHE A 106 -15.80 -37.29 -44.07
CA PHE A 106 -15.69 -37.85 -45.43
C PHE A 106 -16.46 -39.17 -45.54
N GLN A 107 -17.76 -39.00 -45.76
CA GLN A 107 -18.66 -40.01 -46.32
C GLN A 107 -18.18 -40.34 -47.75
N PHE A 108 -17.65 -41.54 -47.99
CA PHE A 108 -17.59 -42.12 -49.34
C PHE A 108 -18.68 -43.20 -49.44
N PRO A 109 -19.79 -42.94 -50.17
CA PRO A 109 -20.66 -43.96 -50.71
C PRO A 109 -20.36 -44.13 -52.21
N HIS A 110 -19.99 -45.33 -52.64
CA HIS A 110 -20.59 -46.03 -53.79
C HIS A 110 -19.69 -47.15 -54.32
N ARG A 111 -20.29 -48.34 -54.32
CA ARG A 111 -19.98 -49.54 -55.11
C ARG A 111 -18.74 -50.35 -54.75
#